data_AF-C1GAY3-F1
#
_entry.id   AF-C1GAY3-F1
#
_cell.length_a   1.000
_cell.length_b   1.000
_cell.length_c   1.000
_cell.angle_alpha   90.00
_cell.angle_beta   90.00
_cell.angle_gamma   90.00
#
_symmetry.space_group_name_H-M   'P 1'
#
loop_
_entity.id
_entity.type
_entity.pdbx_description
1 polymer ?
#
loop_
_entity_poly.entity_id
_entity_poly.type
_entity_poly.pdbx_seq_one_letter_code
_entity_poly.pdbx_strand_id
1 'polypeptide(L)'
;MRRQVAFKTTSACFGYAGPRTPARRAFSWNRGPVRYSHQGPGQLSDHSLPAAGGSSISPPGATRPYATLNHTMPSSNTPKSSPLSILPLSTILRSLFVTTISSSPLLFPPSLAFLTVLAKPDSTFLNPDNNLLLKTLLGQTMYAQFCAGETRAEVKGNIKELKKIGFSGVILGYAREVTMDEAEIQSLAQATVTKEREEDKAQGIADLTAWKEGTLETVDLADDGDFVALKFTGAGKGSVRHLLHGLPPSSELEEAIVEICERAKARNVRLLIDAEQQAVQPAIDKWALDFQRRYNKGPNQRAIVYSTYQAYLRSTPKTLSEHLAIAKAEGFVLGVKLVRGAYLGTEPRHLIWATKEDTDKVYDGIAESLIKQQYGEILSPHHHPSTGDSSGQSNTFPKVNLVLASHNRASVERAQKTQNEQLRRTGTEQIEMAYGQLSGMADDISCELVQAGKVAREQQAEGVTAEVEAPKAYKYLVWGTVGECTRYLLRRAQENRDAASRTEETRRAMAKELRRRLVGGR
;
A
#
# COMPACT_ATOMS: atom_id res chain seq x y z
N MET A 1 3.32 42.98 -72.39
CA MET A 1 2.57 44.02 -71.66
C MET A 1 3.08 44.10 -70.23
N ARG A 2 3.79 45.19 -69.93
CA ARG A 2 4.18 45.62 -68.58
C ARG A 2 2.95 46.11 -67.83
N ARG A 3 2.87 45.91 -66.52
CA ARG A 3 2.54 47.02 -65.62
C ARG A 3 3.19 46.83 -64.25
N GLN A 4 3.69 47.96 -63.79
CA GLN A 4 4.59 48.23 -62.69
C GLN A 4 3.79 49.02 -61.63
N VAL A 5 4.19 48.85 -60.36
CA VAL A 5 4.32 49.90 -59.31
C VAL A 5 3.03 50.45 -58.67
N ALA A 6 2.93 50.31 -57.33
CA ALA A 6 3.11 51.43 -56.39
C ALA A 6 3.15 50.96 -54.91
N PHE A 7 4.19 51.44 -54.22
CA PHE A 7 4.47 51.37 -52.78
C PHE A 7 3.58 52.33 -51.98
N LYS A 8 3.34 52.03 -50.70
CA LYS A 8 3.30 53.02 -49.61
C LYS A 8 3.81 52.41 -48.30
N THR A 9 4.97 52.92 -47.87
CA THR A 9 5.63 52.77 -46.58
C THR A 9 4.97 53.63 -45.50
N THR A 10 4.88 53.13 -44.26
CA THR A 10 5.06 53.98 -43.07
C THR A 10 5.57 53.18 -41.87
N SER A 11 6.27 53.90 -41.00
CA SER A 11 7.38 53.49 -40.15
C SER A 11 7.10 52.61 -38.94
N ALA A 12 8.19 51.97 -38.52
CA ALA A 12 8.41 51.22 -37.30
C ALA A 12 8.28 52.05 -36.01
N CYS A 13 7.89 51.37 -34.93
CA CYS A 13 8.37 51.64 -33.59
C CYS A 13 8.72 50.30 -32.92
N PHE A 14 10.02 50.11 -32.71
CA PHE A 14 10.60 49.00 -31.95
C PHE A 14 10.32 49.18 -30.46
N GLY A 15 9.59 48.23 -29.86
CA GLY A 15 9.54 48.05 -28.41
C GLY A 15 10.56 46.99 -27.99
N TYR A 16 11.65 47.43 -27.37
CA TYR A 16 12.64 46.55 -26.72
C TYR A 16 11.97 45.76 -25.59
N ALA A 17 11.88 44.43 -25.73
CA ALA A 17 11.63 43.52 -24.62
C ALA A 17 12.98 42.96 -24.13
N GLY A 18 13.39 43.37 -22.94
CA GLY A 18 14.63 42.94 -22.29
C GLY A 18 14.66 41.44 -21.98
N PRO A 19 15.86 40.85 -21.82
CA PRO A 19 16.01 39.41 -21.62
C PRO A 19 15.52 39.02 -20.21
N ARG A 20 14.51 38.14 -20.16
CA ARG A 20 14.11 37.46 -18.93
C ARG A 20 15.13 36.37 -18.58
N THR A 21 15.99 36.66 -17.62
CA THR A 21 16.80 35.67 -16.88
C THR A 21 15.90 34.64 -16.19
N PRO A 22 16.12 33.33 -16.36
CA PRO A 22 15.49 32.32 -15.50
C PRO A 22 16.24 32.27 -14.17
N ALA A 23 15.54 32.57 -13.08
CA ALA A 23 16.08 32.45 -11.72
C ALA A 23 16.33 30.97 -11.38
N ARG A 24 17.60 30.55 -11.42
CA ARG A 24 18.06 29.30 -10.80
C ARG A 24 17.85 29.41 -9.28
N ARG A 25 16.93 28.65 -8.70
CA ARG A 25 16.92 28.39 -7.25
C ARG A 25 17.78 27.17 -6.96
N ALA A 26 18.95 27.40 -6.38
CA ALA A 26 19.73 26.33 -5.75
C ALA A 26 19.02 25.90 -4.46
N PHE A 27 18.70 24.61 -4.35
CA PHE A 27 18.17 24.01 -3.12
C PHE A 27 19.36 23.60 -2.24
N SER A 28 19.58 24.32 -1.13
CA SER A 28 20.52 23.88 -0.09
C SER A 28 19.78 23.07 0.97
N TRP A 29 20.10 21.79 1.08
CA TRP A 29 19.59 20.90 2.13
C TRP A 29 20.41 21.10 3.40
N ASN A 30 19.89 21.83 4.40
CA ASN A 30 20.51 21.91 5.71
C ASN A 30 19.88 20.86 6.64
N ARG A 31 20.64 19.81 7.01
CA ARG A 31 20.21 18.75 7.94
C ARG A 31 20.74 19.06 9.35
N GLY A 32 19.84 19.27 10.31
CA GLY A 32 20.13 19.17 11.75
C GLY A 32 19.51 17.87 12.32
N PRO A 33 20.12 17.23 13.34
CA PRO A 33 19.57 16.02 13.94
C PRO A 33 18.37 16.36 14.84
N VAL A 34 17.21 15.74 14.60
CA VAL A 34 16.00 15.96 15.42
C VAL A 34 15.73 14.73 16.28
N ARG A 35 15.68 14.94 17.60
CA ARG A 35 15.21 13.97 18.61
C ARG A 35 13.70 14.12 18.79
N TYR A 36 12.99 12.99 18.86
CA TYR A 36 11.58 12.94 19.23
C TYR A 36 11.41 13.02 20.76
N SER A 37 10.47 13.85 21.22
CA SER A 37 10.01 13.89 22.61
C SER A 37 8.70 13.11 22.71
N HIS A 38 8.68 12.06 23.54
CA HIS A 38 7.48 11.34 23.92
C HIS A 38 7.03 11.84 25.29
N GLN A 39 5.90 12.54 25.36
CA GLN A 39 5.12 12.64 26.59
C GLN A 39 3.82 11.88 26.37
N GLY A 40 3.66 10.77 27.11
CA GLY A 40 2.41 10.01 27.15
C GLY A 40 1.42 10.65 28.13
N PRO A 41 0.10 10.50 27.92
CA PRO A 41 -0.89 11.00 28.87
C PRO A 41 -0.96 10.11 30.12
N GLY A 42 -0.92 10.75 31.28
CA GLY A 42 -1.09 10.13 32.59
C GLY A 42 -2.52 9.63 32.83
N GLN A 43 -2.62 8.52 33.56
CA GLN A 43 -3.86 7.91 34.03
C GLN A 43 -4.65 8.89 34.92
N LEU A 44 -5.93 9.09 34.61
CA LEU A 44 -6.90 9.66 35.53
C LEU A 44 -7.63 8.53 36.24
N SER A 45 -7.58 8.59 37.57
CA SER A 45 -8.11 7.64 38.54
C SER A 45 -9.63 7.77 38.73
N ASP A 46 -10.28 6.62 38.88
CA ASP A 46 -11.66 6.46 39.37
C ASP A 46 -11.85 7.12 40.74
N HIS A 47 -12.93 7.89 40.88
CA HIS A 47 -13.50 8.28 42.18
C HIS A 47 -14.94 7.77 42.29
N SER A 48 -15.14 6.89 43.27
CA SER A 48 -16.43 6.37 43.72
C SER A 48 -17.15 7.31 44.69
N LEU A 49 -18.47 7.10 44.82
CA LEU A 49 -19.42 7.39 45.93
C LEU A 49 -20.51 8.44 45.63
N PRO A 50 -21.70 8.41 46.29
CA PRO A 50 -22.46 7.27 46.83
C PRO A 50 -23.98 7.31 46.51
N ALA A 51 -24.68 6.26 46.94
CA ALA A 51 -26.12 6.04 46.84
C ALA A 51 -27.00 6.98 47.68
N ALA A 52 -28.23 7.24 47.22
CA ALA A 52 -29.35 7.70 48.03
C ALA A 52 -30.65 7.05 47.54
N GLY A 53 -31.43 6.51 48.48
CA GLY A 53 -32.68 5.79 48.25
C GLY A 53 -33.91 6.68 48.08
N GLY A 54 -35.02 6.05 47.70
CA GLY A 54 -36.34 6.66 47.66
C GLY A 54 -37.42 5.63 47.29
N SER A 55 -38.38 5.47 48.20
CA SER A 55 -39.43 4.45 48.22
C SER A 55 -40.71 4.87 47.47
N SER A 56 -41.40 3.86 46.93
CA SER A 56 -42.87 3.70 46.76
C SER A 56 -43.69 4.66 45.88
N ILE A 57 -44.51 4.11 44.97
CA ILE A 57 -45.99 3.99 45.03
C ILE A 57 -46.51 3.47 43.67
N SER A 58 -47.36 2.45 43.70
CA SER A 58 -48.16 1.97 42.55
C SER A 58 -49.63 2.39 42.70
N PRO A 59 -50.38 2.57 41.60
CA PRO A 59 -51.72 2.00 41.49
C PRO A 59 -52.03 1.34 40.11
N PRO A 60 -53.17 0.61 39.99
CA PRO A 60 -53.30 -0.55 39.10
C PRO A 60 -54.12 -0.28 37.82
N GLY A 61 -53.92 -1.10 36.78
CA GLY A 61 -54.78 -1.09 35.58
C GLY A 61 -54.32 -2.06 34.50
N ALA A 62 -55.05 -3.16 34.37
CA ALA A 62 -54.81 -4.32 33.52
C ALA A 62 -54.56 -4.06 32.01
N THR A 63 -53.69 -4.88 31.38
CA THR A 63 -54.04 -5.84 30.31
C THR A 63 -52.82 -6.69 29.89
N ARG A 64 -53.12 -7.85 29.28
CA ARG A 64 -52.34 -9.10 29.19
C ARG A 64 -50.93 -9.03 28.54
N PRO A 65 -50.02 -9.96 28.89
CA PRO A 65 -48.66 -9.98 28.37
C PRO A 65 -48.61 -10.51 26.93
N TYR A 66 -48.14 -9.68 26.00
CA TYR A 66 -47.46 -10.20 24.83
C TYR A 66 -46.12 -10.76 25.31
N ALA A 67 -45.89 -12.04 25.05
CA ALA A 67 -44.60 -12.67 25.25
C ALA A 67 -43.55 -11.95 24.39
N THR A 68 -42.84 -10.99 24.96
CA THR A 68 -41.54 -10.56 24.47
C THR A 68 -40.61 -11.75 24.64
N LEU A 69 -40.41 -12.50 23.55
CA LEU A 69 -39.23 -13.32 23.37
C LEU A 69 -38.03 -12.37 23.44
N ASN A 70 -37.52 -12.17 24.65
CA ASN A 70 -36.15 -11.73 24.86
C ASN A 70 -35.28 -12.83 24.25
N HIS A 71 -34.95 -12.68 22.97
CA HIS A 71 -33.75 -13.29 22.42
C HIS A 71 -32.56 -12.58 23.06
N THR A 72 -32.29 -12.96 24.31
CA THR A 72 -30.98 -12.80 24.91
C THR A 72 -30.04 -13.57 24.00
N MET A 73 -29.25 -12.83 23.22
CA MET A 73 -28.13 -13.38 22.46
C MET A 73 -27.41 -14.39 23.36
N PRO A 74 -27.23 -15.66 22.94
CA PRO A 74 -26.21 -16.46 23.58
C PRO A 74 -24.89 -15.77 23.28
N SER A 75 -24.36 -15.05 24.26
CA SER A 75 -22.94 -14.73 24.35
C SER A 75 -22.23 -16.06 24.24
N SER A 76 -21.78 -16.41 23.03
CA SER A 76 -20.97 -17.60 22.80
C SER A 76 -19.65 -17.40 23.54
N ASN A 77 -19.62 -17.79 24.81
CA ASN A 77 -18.43 -17.95 25.63
C ASN A 77 -17.61 -19.17 25.16
N THR A 78 -17.48 -19.35 23.85
CA THR A 78 -16.37 -20.12 23.29
C THR A 78 -15.14 -19.23 23.45
N PRO A 79 -14.09 -19.65 24.20
CA PRO A 79 -12.87 -18.87 24.28
C PRO A 79 -12.38 -18.63 22.85
N LYS A 80 -12.34 -17.35 22.43
CA LYS A 80 -11.83 -16.98 21.10
C LYS A 80 -10.41 -17.51 21.02
N SER A 81 -10.18 -18.51 20.17
CA SER A 81 -8.83 -19.04 19.95
C SER A 81 -7.91 -17.87 19.60
N SER A 82 -6.68 -17.88 20.12
CA SER A 82 -5.68 -16.87 19.78
C SER A 82 -5.58 -16.73 18.25
N PRO A 83 -5.59 -15.52 17.66
CA PRO A 83 -5.45 -15.35 16.22
C PRO A 83 -4.22 -16.08 15.66
N LEU A 84 -3.10 -16.02 16.39
CA LEU A 84 -1.84 -16.65 16.01
C LEU A 84 -1.83 -18.19 16.09
N SER A 85 -2.90 -18.81 16.61
CA SER A 85 -3.01 -20.27 16.71
C SER A 85 -2.99 -20.98 15.36
N ILE A 86 -3.40 -20.30 14.27
CA ILE A 86 -3.42 -20.86 12.91
C ILE A 86 -2.02 -20.95 12.28
N LEU A 87 -1.00 -20.35 12.91
CA LEU A 87 0.37 -20.37 12.40
C LEU A 87 1.14 -21.61 12.89
N PRO A 88 2.02 -22.20 12.07
CA PRO A 88 2.94 -23.24 12.51
C PRO A 88 3.87 -22.77 13.63
N LEU A 89 4.27 -23.67 14.53
CA LEU A 89 5.19 -23.34 15.64
C LEU A 89 6.52 -22.78 15.13
N SER A 90 7.03 -23.30 14.01
CA SER A 90 8.24 -22.79 13.35
C SER A 90 8.13 -21.31 12.97
N THR A 91 6.95 -20.87 12.53
CA THR A 91 6.70 -19.46 12.18
C THR A 91 6.66 -18.58 13.41
N ILE A 92 6.06 -19.05 14.52
CA ILE A 92 6.07 -18.33 15.80
C ILE A 92 7.50 -18.16 16.32
N LEU A 93 8.31 -19.22 16.31
CA LEU A 93 9.70 -19.18 16.77
C LEU A 93 10.58 -18.27 15.90
N ARG A 94 10.47 -18.38 14.57
CA ARG A 94 11.20 -17.51 13.64
C ARG A 94 10.80 -16.04 13.81
N SER A 95 9.51 -15.76 13.93
CA SER A 95 9.01 -14.40 14.17
C SER A 95 9.53 -13.85 15.50
N LEU A 96 9.52 -14.64 16.58
CA LEU A 96 10.10 -14.23 17.87
C LEU A 96 11.58 -13.89 17.77
N PHE A 97 12.36 -14.72 17.07
CA PHE A 97 13.79 -14.47 16.88
C PHE A 97 14.02 -13.16 16.12
N VAL A 98 13.40 -13.00 14.95
CA VAL A 98 13.55 -11.80 14.10
C VAL A 98 13.06 -10.54 14.82
N THR A 99 11.89 -10.59 15.46
CA THR A 99 11.33 -9.45 16.17
C THR A 99 12.11 -9.07 17.42
N THR A 100 12.74 -10.03 18.11
CA THR A 100 13.64 -9.75 19.24
C THR A 100 14.87 -8.97 18.81
N ILE A 101 15.47 -9.32 17.67
CA ILE A 101 16.62 -8.57 17.12
C ILE A 101 16.18 -7.17 16.69
N SER A 102 15.09 -7.09 15.91
CA SER A 102 14.67 -5.84 15.28
C SER A 102 13.97 -4.85 16.22
N SER A 103 13.35 -5.31 17.30
CA SER A 103 12.78 -4.43 18.34
C SER A 103 13.77 -4.05 19.44
N SER A 104 15.01 -4.58 19.43
CA SER A 104 16.00 -4.31 20.46
C SER A 104 16.85 -3.09 20.11
N PRO A 105 16.89 -2.04 20.94
CA PRO A 105 17.77 -0.88 20.71
C PRO A 105 19.26 -1.24 20.64
N LEU A 106 19.65 -2.35 21.28
CA LEU A 106 21.04 -2.81 21.32
C LEU A 106 21.40 -3.70 20.11
N LEU A 107 20.47 -4.53 19.63
CA LEU A 107 20.73 -5.47 18.53
C LEU A 107 20.39 -4.90 17.16
N PHE A 108 19.45 -3.95 17.08
CA PHE A 108 18.99 -3.40 15.82
C PHE A 108 20.10 -2.64 15.06
N PRO A 109 20.85 -1.69 15.65
CA PRO A 109 21.90 -0.98 14.90
C PRO A 109 23.01 -1.89 14.36
N PRO A 110 23.58 -2.84 15.15
CA PRO A 110 24.54 -3.80 14.62
C PRO A 110 23.95 -4.70 13.51
N SER A 111 22.69 -5.12 13.64
CA SER A 111 22.04 -5.92 12.61
C SER A 111 21.87 -5.17 11.29
N LEU A 112 21.55 -3.87 11.35
CA LEU A 112 21.42 -3.03 10.16
C LEU A 112 22.79 -2.79 9.50
N ALA A 113 23.84 -2.58 10.31
CA ALA A 113 25.20 -2.48 9.81
C ALA A 113 25.64 -3.77 9.10
N PHE A 114 25.33 -4.93 9.69
CA PHE A 114 25.60 -6.24 9.07
C PHE A 114 24.85 -6.41 7.74
N LEU A 115 23.54 -6.11 7.70
CA LEU A 115 22.77 -6.14 6.44
C LEU A 115 23.32 -5.17 5.39
N THR A 116 23.82 -4.01 5.80
CA THR A 116 24.46 -3.03 4.90
C THR A 116 25.73 -3.59 4.28
N VAL A 117 26.52 -4.36 5.03
CA VAL A 117 27.71 -5.03 4.50
C VAL A 117 27.32 -6.13 3.50
N LEU A 118 26.33 -6.96 3.83
CA LEU A 118 25.83 -8.03 2.96
C LEU A 118 25.17 -7.52 1.67
N ALA A 119 24.60 -6.31 1.71
CA ALA A 119 23.98 -5.67 0.56
C ALA A 119 25.00 -5.19 -0.50
N LYS A 120 26.30 -5.16 -0.19
CA LYS A 120 27.34 -4.70 -1.12
C LYS A 120 27.74 -5.80 -2.13
N PRO A 121 27.53 -5.57 -3.44
CA PRO A 121 27.74 -6.58 -4.48
C PRO A 121 29.19 -7.03 -4.62
N ASP A 122 30.17 -6.17 -4.32
CA ASP A 122 31.59 -6.41 -4.58
C ASP A 122 32.31 -7.24 -3.50
N SER A 123 31.61 -7.64 -2.44
CA SER A 123 32.21 -8.42 -1.35
C SER A 123 32.16 -9.92 -1.63
N THR A 124 33.18 -10.48 -2.29
CA THR A 124 33.19 -11.90 -2.70
C THR A 124 32.96 -12.90 -1.56
N PHE A 125 33.48 -12.64 -0.35
CA PHE A 125 33.31 -13.51 0.82
C PHE A 125 32.00 -13.30 1.60
N LEU A 126 31.37 -12.12 1.46
CA LEU A 126 30.17 -11.73 2.21
C LEU A 126 28.92 -11.63 1.33
N ASN A 127 29.04 -11.92 0.03
CA ASN A 127 27.92 -12.04 -0.87
C ASN A 127 27.11 -13.30 -0.51
N PRO A 128 25.84 -13.15 -0.07
CA PRO A 128 25.03 -14.28 0.37
C PRO A 128 24.69 -15.26 -0.76
N ASP A 129 24.77 -14.83 -2.02
CA ASP A 129 24.50 -15.71 -3.16
C ASP A 129 25.70 -16.65 -3.46
N ASN A 130 26.91 -16.26 -3.04
CA ASN A 130 28.15 -17.02 -3.26
C ASN A 130 28.66 -17.77 -2.00
N ASN A 131 28.11 -17.49 -0.83
CA ASN A 131 28.51 -18.09 0.44
C ASN A 131 27.39 -18.98 1.03
N LEU A 132 27.52 -20.30 0.90
CA LEU A 132 26.49 -21.27 1.30
C LEU A 132 26.09 -21.20 2.78
N LEU A 133 27.04 -20.90 3.68
CA LEU A 133 26.75 -20.77 5.11
C LEU A 133 25.91 -19.53 5.39
N LEU A 134 26.30 -18.38 4.83
CA LEU A 134 25.51 -17.15 4.92
C LEU A 134 24.15 -17.30 4.25
N LYS A 135 24.10 -17.94 3.07
CA LYS A 135 22.86 -18.25 2.36
C LYS A 135 21.92 -19.07 3.22
N THR A 136 22.42 -20.12 3.87
CA THR A 136 21.62 -20.99 4.73
C THR A 136 21.11 -20.25 5.97
N LEU A 137 21.97 -19.48 6.63
CA LEU A 137 21.60 -18.72 7.83
C LEU A 137 20.54 -17.64 7.52
N LEU A 138 20.76 -16.83 6.48
CA LEU A 138 19.82 -15.79 6.05
C LEU A 138 18.53 -16.40 5.50
N GLY A 139 18.68 -17.46 4.70
CA GLY A 139 17.61 -18.27 4.12
C GLY A 139 16.62 -18.75 5.16
N GLN A 140 17.11 -19.31 6.28
CA GLN A 140 16.27 -19.86 7.35
C GLN A 140 15.70 -18.80 8.31
N THR A 141 16.21 -17.56 8.27
CA THR A 141 15.84 -16.49 9.21
C THR A 141 15.10 -15.33 8.52
N MET A 142 15.80 -14.22 8.25
CA MET A 142 15.22 -12.99 7.69
C MET A 142 14.57 -13.23 6.33
N TYR A 143 15.19 -14.04 5.49
CA TYR A 143 14.67 -14.33 4.16
C TYR A 143 13.34 -15.09 4.25
N ALA A 144 13.29 -16.24 4.95
CA ALA A 144 12.05 -16.99 5.15
C ALA A 144 10.98 -16.24 5.96
N GLN A 145 11.33 -15.16 6.66
CA GLN A 145 10.36 -14.33 7.36
C GLN A 145 9.61 -13.37 6.41
N PHE A 146 10.32 -12.77 5.45
CA PHE A 146 9.80 -11.66 4.65
C PHE A 146 9.65 -11.97 3.16
N CYS A 147 10.30 -13.01 2.65
CA CYS A 147 10.40 -13.32 1.22
C CYS A 147 9.66 -14.61 0.87
N ALA A 148 9.14 -14.67 -0.35
CA ALA A 148 8.41 -15.82 -0.88
C ALA A 148 9.31 -16.96 -1.36
N GLY A 149 10.57 -16.71 -1.69
CA GLY A 149 11.46 -17.73 -2.26
C GLY A 149 12.32 -17.21 -3.40
N GLU A 150 13.36 -17.97 -3.75
CA GLU A 150 14.31 -17.64 -4.81
C GLU A 150 13.90 -18.33 -6.10
N THR A 151 13.43 -19.57 -5.98
CA THR A 151 13.01 -20.38 -7.13
C THR A 151 11.50 -20.36 -7.31
N ARG A 152 11.04 -20.60 -8.55
CA ARG A 152 9.61 -20.71 -8.86
C ARG A 152 8.87 -21.72 -7.97
N ALA A 153 9.52 -22.85 -7.68
CA ALA A 153 8.96 -23.91 -6.85
C ALA A 153 8.77 -23.46 -5.39
N GLU A 154 9.77 -22.77 -4.82
CA GLU A 154 9.67 -22.20 -3.47
C GLU A 154 8.57 -21.15 -3.38
N VAL A 155 8.52 -20.22 -4.34
CA VAL A 155 7.51 -19.16 -4.38
C VAL A 155 6.11 -19.77 -4.45
N LYS A 156 5.85 -20.68 -5.39
CA LYS A 156 4.55 -21.37 -5.49
C LYS A 156 4.22 -22.19 -4.24
N GLY A 157 5.21 -22.86 -3.65
CA GLY A 157 5.05 -23.60 -2.40
C GLY A 157 4.61 -22.72 -1.23
N ASN A 158 5.27 -21.58 -1.05
CA ASN A 158 4.96 -20.64 0.03
C ASN A 158 3.62 -19.92 -0.19
N ILE A 159 3.27 -19.58 -1.43
CA ILE A 159 1.92 -19.06 -1.75
C ILE A 159 0.85 -20.09 -1.38
N LYS A 160 1.06 -21.37 -1.71
CA LYS A 160 0.14 -22.45 -1.38
C LYS A 160 -0.04 -22.63 0.13
N GLU A 161 1.05 -22.57 0.91
CA GLU A 161 0.96 -22.69 2.37
C GLU A 161 0.23 -21.49 3.00
N LEU A 162 0.42 -20.27 2.50
CA LEU A 162 -0.36 -19.10 2.97
C LEU A 162 -1.85 -19.26 2.66
N LYS A 163 -2.20 -19.70 1.46
CA LYS A 163 -3.61 -19.96 1.08
C LYS A 163 -4.22 -21.08 1.93
N LYS A 164 -3.44 -22.11 2.26
CA LYS A 164 -3.85 -23.21 3.16
C LYS A 164 -4.12 -22.74 4.59
N ILE A 165 -3.36 -21.76 5.10
CA ILE A 165 -3.65 -21.11 6.40
C ILE A 165 -4.99 -20.35 6.36
N GLY A 166 -5.39 -19.87 5.17
CA GLY A 166 -6.68 -19.22 4.92
C GLY A 166 -6.58 -17.79 4.40
N PHE A 167 -5.37 -17.32 4.06
CA PHE A 167 -5.21 -16.08 3.30
C PHE A 167 -5.89 -16.20 1.94
N SER A 168 -6.54 -15.13 1.49
CA SER A 168 -7.24 -15.11 0.20
C SER A 168 -6.29 -15.07 -0.99
N GLY A 169 -5.07 -14.58 -0.78
CA GLY A 169 -4.04 -14.52 -1.80
C GLY A 169 -2.79 -13.81 -1.33
N VAL A 170 -1.95 -13.43 -2.29
CA VAL A 170 -0.71 -12.70 -2.05
C VAL A 170 -0.64 -11.41 -2.87
N ILE A 171 0.21 -10.50 -2.41
CA ILE A 171 0.74 -9.42 -3.24
C ILE A 171 2.22 -9.74 -3.47
N LEU A 172 2.58 -10.15 -4.68
CA LEU A 172 3.94 -10.58 -5.01
C LEU A 172 4.72 -9.43 -5.67
N GLY A 173 5.86 -9.07 -5.11
CA GLY A 173 6.79 -8.08 -5.69
C GLY A 173 8.10 -8.73 -6.10
N TYR A 174 8.67 -8.30 -7.21
CA TYR A 174 10.02 -8.72 -7.60
C TYR A 174 11.07 -7.88 -6.86
N ALA A 175 12.06 -8.52 -6.24
CA ALA A 175 13.03 -7.83 -5.39
C ALA A 175 14.09 -7.05 -6.18
N ARG A 176 14.35 -7.44 -7.44
CA ARG A 176 15.33 -6.76 -8.29
C ARG A 176 14.78 -5.42 -8.72
N GLU A 177 15.48 -4.36 -8.31
CA GLU A 177 15.20 -2.98 -8.67
C GLU A 177 16.52 -2.36 -9.14
N VAL A 178 16.49 -1.52 -10.18
CA VAL A 178 17.62 -0.67 -10.53
C VAL A 178 17.72 0.41 -9.46
N THR A 179 18.72 0.31 -8.59
CA THR A 179 18.98 1.30 -7.55
C THR A 179 19.86 2.41 -8.11
N MET A 180 19.45 3.66 -7.86
CA MET A 180 20.25 4.85 -8.17
C MET A 180 20.58 5.57 -6.89
N ASP A 181 21.78 6.13 -6.80
CA ASP A 181 22.14 6.99 -5.67
C ASP A 181 21.57 8.42 -5.84
N GLU A 182 21.66 9.23 -4.77
CA GLU A 182 21.14 10.61 -4.79
C GLU A 182 21.85 11.48 -5.86
N ALA A 183 23.13 11.22 -6.15
CA ALA A 183 23.89 11.99 -7.13
C ALA A 183 23.46 11.65 -8.56
N GLU A 184 23.20 10.38 -8.85
CA GLU A 184 22.64 9.92 -10.12
C GLU A 184 21.25 10.51 -10.37
N ILE A 185 20.38 10.49 -9.37
CA ILE A 185 19.03 11.10 -9.48
C ILE A 185 19.14 12.61 -9.74
N GLN A 186 20.01 13.32 -9.03
CA GLN A 186 20.23 14.75 -9.25
C GLN A 186 20.79 15.05 -10.64
N SER A 187 21.69 14.21 -11.14
CA SER A 187 22.23 14.29 -12.50
C SER A 187 21.12 14.13 -13.54
N LEU A 188 20.26 13.11 -13.39
CA LEU A 188 19.14 12.86 -14.30
C LEU A 188 18.11 13.99 -14.29
N ALA A 189 17.85 14.59 -13.13
CA ALA A 189 16.95 15.74 -13.00
C ALA A 189 17.49 17.00 -13.73
N GLN A 190 18.81 17.17 -13.78
CA GLN A 190 19.46 18.33 -14.41
C GLN A 190 19.76 18.11 -15.90
N ALA A 191 19.84 16.86 -16.34
CA ALA A 191 20.15 16.51 -17.72
C ALA A 191 19.03 16.95 -18.67
N THR A 192 19.40 17.59 -19.79
CA THR A 192 18.47 17.89 -20.89
C THR A 192 18.18 16.60 -21.66
N VAL A 193 16.91 16.36 -22.00
CA VAL A 193 16.41 15.12 -22.63
C VAL A 193 17.12 14.76 -23.94
N THR A 194 17.84 15.70 -24.55
CA THR A 194 18.25 15.66 -25.96
C THR A 194 19.54 14.91 -26.31
N LYS A 195 20.36 14.42 -25.38
CA LYS A 195 21.55 13.61 -25.73
C LYS A 195 21.93 12.57 -24.66
N GLU A 196 21.40 11.36 -24.79
CA GLU A 196 21.93 10.16 -24.10
C GLU A 196 23.09 9.57 -24.91
N ARG A 197 24.14 9.11 -24.23
CA ARG A 197 25.26 8.40 -24.89
C ARG A 197 24.78 7.01 -25.34
N GLU A 198 25.39 6.45 -26.38
CA GLU A 198 25.00 5.12 -26.89
C GLU A 198 25.15 4.00 -25.86
N GLU A 199 26.18 4.07 -24.99
CA GLU A 199 26.35 3.14 -23.86
C GLU A 199 25.21 3.25 -22.84
N ASP A 200 24.74 4.46 -22.56
CA ASP A 200 23.60 4.70 -21.65
C ASP A 200 22.29 4.15 -22.23
N LYS A 201 22.12 4.21 -23.56
CA LYS A 201 20.97 3.60 -24.25
C LYS A 201 20.99 2.08 -24.19
N ALA A 202 22.14 1.45 -24.45
CA ALA A 202 22.27 -0.01 -24.40
C ALA A 202 21.98 -0.55 -22.99
N GLN A 203 22.52 0.10 -21.96
CA GLN A 203 22.21 -0.25 -20.57
C GLN A 203 20.73 0.00 -20.24
N GLY A 204 20.15 1.11 -20.72
CA GLY A 204 18.73 1.41 -20.52
C GLY A 204 17.80 0.34 -21.12
N ILE A 205 18.12 -0.18 -22.31
CA ILE A 205 17.37 -1.29 -22.94
C ILE A 205 17.53 -2.58 -22.13
N ALA A 206 18.73 -2.88 -21.64
CA ALA A 206 18.99 -4.04 -20.81
C ALA A 206 18.21 -3.98 -19.49
N ASP A 207 18.22 -2.83 -18.81
CA ASP A 207 17.49 -2.57 -17.56
C ASP A 207 15.97 -2.72 -17.76
N LEU A 208 15.43 -2.12 -18.83
CA LEU A 208 14.02 -2.22 -19.18
C LEU A 208 13.61 -3.66 -19.47
N THR A 209 14.40 -4.37 -20.26
CA THR A 209 14.15 -5.79 -20.61
C THR A 209 14.17 -6.64 -19.34
N ALA A 210 15.18 -6.46 -18.50
CA ALA A 210 15.32 -7.15 -17.22
C ALA A 210 14.13 -6.89 -16.28
N TRP A 211 13.64 -5.65 -16.20
CA TRP A 211 12.47 -5.29 -15.42
C TRP A 211 11.18 -5.91 -15.98
N LYS A 212 11.01 -5.85 -17.31
CA LYS A 212 9.85 -6.43 -18.00
C LYS A 212 9.76 -7.93 -17.76
N GLU A 213 10.84 -8.66 -18.04
CA GLU A 213 10.86 -10.13 -17.89
C GLU A 213 10.65 -10.55 -16.43
N GLY A 214 11.29 -9.86 -15.47
CA GLY A 214 11.07 -10.13 -14.06
C GLY A 214 9.62 -9.88 -13.62
N THR A 215 8.98 -8.84 -14.17
CA THR A 215 7.58 -8.53 -13.87
C THR A 215 6.62 -9.54 -14.51
N LEU A 216 6.86 -9.93 -15.77
CA LEU A 216 6.09 -10.98 -16.45
C LEU A 216 6.21 -12.33 -15.72
N GLU A 217 7.42 -12.70 -15.29
CA GLU A 217 7.64 -13.88 -14.47
C GLU A 217 6.90 -13.80 -13.13
N THR A 218 6.86 -12.62 -12.51
CA THR A 218 6.11 -12.41 -11.26
C THR A 218 4.60 -12.60 -11.47
N VAL A 219 4.06 -12.10 -12.59
CA VAL A 219 2.68 -12.37 -12.99
C VAL A 219 2.46 -13.86 -13.25
N ASP A 220 3.46 -14.56 -13.79
CA ASP A 220 3.38 -15.99 -14.01
C ASP A 220 3.46 -16.84 -12.73
N LEU A 221 4.09 -16.31 -11.69
CA LEU A 221 4.16 -16.89 -10.35
C LEU A 221 2.92 -16.61 -9.50
N ALA A 222 2.19 -15.53 -9.76
CA ALA A 222 0.90 -15.27 -9.15
C ALA A 222 -0.17 -16.28 -9.61
N ASP A 223 -1.12 -16.64 -8.73
CA ASP A 223 -2.30 -17.41 -9.14
C ASP A 223 -3.47 -16.46 -9.47
N ASP A 224 -4.58 -17.04 -9.95
CA ASP A 224 -5.83 -16.32 -10.17
C ASP A 224 -6.23 -15.51 -8.93
N GLY A 225 -6.53 -14.23 -9.15
CA GLY A 225 -6.93 -13.33 -8.09
C GLY A 225 -5.79 -12.93 -7.16
N ASP A 226 -4.52 -13.25 -7.40
CA ASP A 226 -3.43 -12.62 -6.67
C ASP A 226 -3.16 -11.19 -7.19
N PHE A 227 -2.31 -10.46 -6.47
CA PHE A 227 -1.78 -9.18 -6.92
C PHE A 227 -0.29 -9.28 -7.22
N VAL A 228 0.17 -8.45 -8.15
CA VAL A 228 1.60 -8.20 -8.42
C VAL A 228 1.89 -6.73 -8.21
N ALA A 229 2.92 -6.44 -7.42
CA ALA A 229 3.41 -5.08 -7.21
C ALA A 229 4.55 -4.76 -8.16
N LEU A 230 4.50 -3.59 -8.79
CA LEU A 230 5.58 -3.07 -9.65
C LEU A 230 5.86 -1.60 -9.38
N LYS A 231 7.11 -1.22 -9.64
CA LYS A 231 7.61 0.16 -9.54
C LYS A 231 8.14 0.60 -10.90
N PHE A 232 7.76 1.80 -11.32
CA PHE A 232 8.20 2.31 -12.60
C PHE A 232 9.65 2.76 -12.57
N THR A 233 10.16 3.27 -11.44
CA THR A 233 11.61 3.58 -11.34
C THR A 233 12.48 2.32 -11.49
N GLY A 234 11.93 1.15 -11.15
CA GLY A 234 12.58 -0.15 -11.31
C GLY A 234 12.91 -0.51 -12.76
N ALA A 235 12.27 0.15 -13.74
CA ALA A 235 12.54 -0.04 -15.16
C ALA A 235 13.82 0.66 -15.66
N GLY A 236 14.58 1.29 -14.75
CA GLY A 236 15.91 1.84 -15.02
C GLY A 236 15.94 3.35 -15.27
N LYS A 237 17.14 3.85 -15.60
CA LYS A 237 17.45 5.30 -15.71
C LYS A 237 16.56 6.03 -16.71
N GLY A 238 16.24 5.39 -17.84
CA GLY A 238 15.33 5.93 -18.84
C GLY A 238 13.94 6.23 -18.27
N SER A 239 13.37 5.30 -17.51
CA SER A 239 12.08 5.48 -16.84
C SER A 239 12.14 6.61 -15.80
N VAL A 240 13.14 6.60 -14.91
CA VAL A 240 13.33 7.64 -13.89
C VAL A 240 13.43 9.04 -14.52
N ARG A 241 14.18 9.17 -15.62
CA ARG A 241 14.27 10.44 -16.36
C ARG A 241 12.90 10.91 -16.83
N HIS A 242 12.12 10.05 -17.47
CA HIS A 242 10.78 10.42 -17.94
C HIS A 242 9.86 10.84 -16.78
N LEU A 243 9.92 10.12 -15.66
CA LEU A 243 9.16 10.43 -14.45
C LEU A 243 9.53 11.81 -13.87
N LEU A 244 10.83 12.09 -13.71
CA LEU A 244 11.32 13.36 -13.15
C LEU A 244 10.94 14.57 -14.03
N HIS A 245 10.90 14.40 -15.35
CA HIS A 245 10.53 15.45 -16.31
C HIS A 245 9.03 15.50 -16.62
N GLY A 246 8.20 14.64 -15.99
CA GLY A 246 6.75 14.60 -16.21
C GLY A 246 6.35 14.18 -17.64
N LEU A 247 7.21 13.45 -18.33
CA LEU A 247 7.01 12.98 -19.70
C LEU A 247 6.10 11.73 -19.71
N PRO A 248 5.45 11.41 -20.84
CA PRO A 248 4.88 10.08 -21.03
C PRO A 248 5.98 9.00 -20.97
N PRO A 249 5.64 7.71 -20.74
CA PRO A 249 6.61 6.63 -20.90
C PRO A 249 7.23 6.66 -22.31
N SER A 250 8.46 6.16 -22.47
CA SER A 250 9.01 5.93 -23.81
C SER A 250 8.19 4.87 -24.53
N SER A 251 8.30 4.79 -25.86
CA SER A 251 7.57 3.79 -26.65
C SER A 251 7.86 2.36 -26.18
N GLU A 252 9.13 2.06 -25.90
CA GLU A 252 9.57 0.74 -25.44
C GLU A 252 9.05 0.43 -24.03
N LEU A 253 9.04 1.43 -23.14
CA LEU A 253 8.49 1.27 -21.79
C LEU A 253 6.96 1.10 -21.84
N GLU A 254 6.28 1.85 -22.70
CA GLU A 254 4.83 1.71 -22.88
C GLU A 254 4.48 0.32 -23.42
N GLU A 255 5.18 -0.17 -24.44
CA GLU A 255 5.03 -1.53 -24.97
C GLU A 255 5.26 -2.58 -23.88
N ALA A 256 6.30 -2.44 -23.06
CA ALA A 256 6.56 -3.33 -21.93
C ALA A 256 5.42 -3.32 -20.90
N ILE A 257 4.89 -2.14 -20.53
CA ILE A 257 3.77 -2.04 -19.57
C ILE A 257 2.48 -2.63 -20.17
N VAL A 258 2.23 -2.42 -21.45
CA VAL A 258 1.08 -3.02 -22.16
C VAL A 258 1.19 -4.55 -22.14
N GLU A 259 2.35 -5.12 -22.44
CA GLU A 259 2.56 -6.57 -22.40
C GLU A 259 2.30 -7.15 -20.99
N ILE A 260 2.77 -6.46 -19.95
CA ILE A 260 2.52 -6.82 -18.54
C ILE A 260 1.02 -6.76 -18.22
N CYS A 261 0.32 -5.71 -18.62
CA CYS A 261 -1.12 -5.54 -18.38
C CYS A 261 -1.94 -6.62 -19.08
N GLU A 262 -1.64 -6.94 -20.34
CA GLU A 262 -2.33 -8.00 -21.08
C GLU A 262 -2.07 -9.37 -20.46
N ARG A 263 -0.82 -9.67 -20.05
CA ARG A 263 -0.51 -10.92 -19.35
C ARG A 263 -1.27 -11.02 -18.02
N ALA A 264 -1.31 -9.95 -17.24
CA ALA A 264 -2.01 -9.90 -15.96
C ALA A 264 -3.52 -10.10 -16.14
N LYS A 265 -4.12 -9.40 -17.11
CA LYS A 265 -5.53 -9.56 -17.48
C LYS A 265 -5.86 -10.99 -17.92
N ALA A 266 -5.06 -11.58 -18.80
CA ALA A 266 -5.26 -12.95 -19.27
C ALA A 266 -5.22 -13.99 -18.14
N ARG A 267 -4.47 -13.71 -17.08
CA ARG A 267 -4.33 -14.58 -15.90
C ARG A 267 -5.21 -14.20 -14.71
N ASN A 268 -6.08 -13.19 -14.86
CA ASN A 268 -6.87 -12.61 -13.77
C ASN A 268 -6.02 -12.23 -12.54
N VAL A 269 -4.80 -11.73 -12.80
CA VAL A 269 -3.88 -11.17 -11.80
C VAL A 269 -4.03 -9.65 -11.81
N ARG A 270 -4.01 -9.03 -10.64
CA ARG A 270 -4.18 -7.58 -10.48
C ARG A 270 -2.83 -6.89 -10.28
N LEU A 271 -2.62 -5.75 -10.91
CA LEU A 271 -1.39 -4.97 -10.85
C LEU A 271 -1.53 -3.82 -9.85
N LEU A 272 -0.63 -3.75 -8.88
CA LEU A 272 -0.48 -2.65 -7.94
C LEU A 272 0.72 -1.81 -8.36
N ILE A 273 0.45 -0.63 -8.90
CA ILE A 273 1.50 0.35 -9.15
C ILE A 273 1.88 0.97 -7.81
N ASP A 274 3.08 0.68 -7.36
CA ASP A 274 3.58 1.19 -6.08
C ASP A 274 3.80 2.70 -6.15
N ALA A 275 3.49 3.35 -5.04
CA ALA A 275 3.85 4.74 -4.84
C ALA A 275 5.31 4.84 -4.45
N GLU A 276 5.96 5.88 -4.90
CA GLU A 276 7.39 6.16 -4.71
C GLU A 276 7.55 7.56 -4.10
N GLN A 277 8.74 8.15 -4.18
CA GLN A 277 8.98 9.49 -3.65
C GLN A 277 8.16 10.55 -4.43
N GLN A 278 7.78 11.62 -3.74
CA GLN A 278 6.92 12.67 -4.29
C GLN A 278 7.51 13.38 -5.52
N ALA A 279 8.84 13.33 -5.70
CA ALA A 279 9.52 13.87 -6.87
C ALA A 279 9.09 13.21 -8.19
N VAL A 280 8.72 11.92 -8.18
CA VAL A 280 8.30 11.15 -9.36
C VAL A 280 6.81 10.80 -9.33
N GLN A 281 6.18 10.84 -8.15
CA GLN A 281 4.81 10.39 -7.94
C GLN A 281 3.77 11.01 -8.90
N PRO A 282 3.79 12.31 -9.23
CA PRO A 282 2.80 12.88 -10.16
C PRO A 282 2.82 12.25 -11.56
N ALA A 283 4.00 11.86 -12.05
CA ALA A 283 4.14 11.18 -13.33
C ALA A 283 3.68 9.72 -13.23
N ILE A 284 4.04 9.03 -12.14
CA ILE A 284 3.56 7.67 -11.84
C ILE A 284 2.03 7.64 -11.80
N ASP A 285 1.41 8.59 -11.10
CA ASP A 285 -0.04 8.73 -10.98
C ASP A 285 -0.70 8.90 -12.35
N LYS A 286 -0.14 9.76 -13.21
CA LYS A 286 -0.64 9.99 -14.56
C LYS A 286 -0.55 8.72 -15.42
N TRP A 287 0.59 8.03 -15.39
CA TRP A 287 0.78 6.79 -16.15
C TRP A 287 -0.15 5.69 -15.65
N ALA A 288 -0.20 5.47 -14.34
CA ALA A 288 -1.06 4.46 -13.73
C ALA A 288 -2.54 4.72 -14.03
N LEU A 289 -3.01 5.97 -13.94
CA LEU A 289 -4.39 6.34 -14.26
C LEU A 289 -4.71 6.07 -15.73
N ASP A 290 -3.77 6.32 -16.65
CA ASP A 290 -3.93 5.98 -18.06
C ASP A 290 -4.10 4.47 -18.28
N PHE A 291 -3.30 3.64 -17.62
CA PHE A 291 -3.49 2.19 -17.67
C PHE A 291 -4.80 1.74 -16.97
N GLN A 292 -5.24 2.40 -15.91
CA GLN A 292 -6.57 2.15 -15.34
C GLN A 292 -7.70 2.44 -16.32
N ARG A 293 -7.61 3.54 -17.10
CA ARG A 293 -8.59 3.85 -18.17
C ARG A 293 -8.68 2.76 -19.22
N ARG A 294 -7.55 2.16 -19.58
CA ARG A 294 -7.47 1.11 -20.61
C ARG A 294 -7.98 -0.24 -20.10
N TYR A 295 -7.63 -0.61 -18.87
CA TYR A 295 -7.79 -1.98 -18.36
C TYR A 295 -8.91 -2.18 -17.31
N ASN A 296 -9.38 -1.13 -16.64
CA ASN A 296 -10.42 -1.22 -15.62
C ASN A 296 -11.83 -0.95 -16.18
N LYS A 297 -12.04 -1.29 -17.45
CA LYS A 297 -13.32 -1.24 -18.15
C LYS A 297 -13.78 -2.66 -18.47
N GLY A 298 -15.09 -2.90 -18.39
CA GLY A 298 -15.67 -4.19 -18.77
C GLY A 298 -16.93 -4.56 -17.99
N PRO A 299 -17.60 -5.67 -18.37
CA PRO A 299 -18.88 -6.08 -17.80
C PRO A 299 -18.78 -6.46 -16.31
N ASN A 300 -17.61 -6.96 -15.89
CA ASN A 300 -17.38 -7.41 -14.51
C ASN A 300 -17.09 -6.25 -13.55
N GLN A 301 -16.92 -5.02 -14.05
CA GLN A 301 -16.66 -3.80 -13.27
C GLN A 301 -15.66 -4.01 -12.13
N ARG A 302 -14.52 -4.64 -12.46
CA ARG A 302 -13.43 -4.94 -11.54
C ARG A 302 -12.15 -4.27 -12.02
N ALA A 303 -11.38 -3.71 -11.09
CA ALA A 303 -10.07 -3.14 -11.39
C ALA A 303 -9.03 -4.24 -11.59
N ILE A 304 -8.24 -4.11 -12.66
CA ILE A 304 -7.03 -4.90 -12.92
C ILE A 304 -5.81 -4.10 -12.46
N VAL A 305 -5.77 -2.80 -12.77
CA VAL A 305 -4.68 -1.89 -12.40
C VAL A 305 -5.10 -1.01 -11.23
N TYR A 306 -4.21 -0.85 -10.25
CA TYR A 306 -4.44 -0.06 -9.05
C TYR A 306 -3.31 0.96 -8.87
N SER A 307 -3.68 2.19 -8.50
CA SER A 307 -2.73 3.22 -8.06
C SER A 307 -2.59 3.19 -6.54
N THR A 308 -1.38 3.38 -6.04
CA THR A 308 -1.12 3.48 -4.59
C THR A 308 -1.19 4.94 -4.14
N TYR A 309 -2.02 5.22 -3.13
CA TYR A 309 -2.19 6.56 -2.56
C TYR A 309 -1.61 6.61 -1.14
N GLN A 310 -0.74 7.59 -0.89
CA GLN A 310 0.00 7.70 0.37
C GLN A 310 -0.62 8.76 1.28
N ALA A 311 -1.38 8.34 2.30
CA ALA A 311 -2.17 9.23 3.14
C ALA A 311 -1.35 10.24 3.97
N TYR A 312 -0.05 10.02 4.17
CA TYR A 312 0.85 10.94 4.85
C TYR A 312 1.09 12.25 4.09
N LEU A 313 0.83 12.29 2.77
CA LEU A 313 0.92 13.48 1.95
C LEU A 313 -0.35 14.32 2.10
N ARG A 314 -0.16 15.64 2.21
CA ARG A 314 -1.26 16.61 2.27
C ARG A 314 -2.05 16.69 0.96
N SER A 315 -1.43 16.34 -0.16
CA SER A 315 -2.05 16.35 -1.49
C SER A 315 -2.98 15.16 -1.75
N THR A 316 -2.80 14.04 -1.04
CA THR A 316 -3.47 12.76 -1.35
C THR A 316 -5.00 12.85 -1.42
N PRO A 317 -5.72 13.53 -0.50
CA PRO A 317 -7.17 13.65 -0.62
C PRO A 317 -7.60 14.36 -1.92
N LYS A 318 -6.88 15.42 -2.31
CA LYS A 318 -7.16 16.17 -3.54
C LYS A 318 -6.89 15.32 -4.78
N THR A 319 -5.72 14.68 -4.85
CA THR A 319 -5.34 13.82 -5.98
C THR A 319 -6.31 12.65 -6.15
N LEU A 320 -6.70 11.98 -5.06
CA LEU A 320 -7.68 10.89 -5.12
C LEU A 320 -9.05 11.40 -5.58
N SER A 321 -9.49 12.57 -5.11
CA SER A 321 -10.76 13.17 -5.55
C SER A 321 -10.77 13.50 -7.05
N GLU A 322 -9.67 14.04 -7.57
CA GLU A 322 -9.48 14.28 -9.00
C GLU A 322 -9.56 12.97 -9.81
N HIS A 323 -8.89 11.91 -9.36
CA HIS A 323 -8.92 10.61 -10.03
C HIS A 323 -10.30 9.94 -9.96
N LEU A 324 -11.04 10.11 -8.86
CA LEU A 324 -12.44 9.67 -8.73
C LEU A 324 -13.33 10.42 -9.73
N ALA A 325 -13.18 11.73 -9.86
CA ALA A 325 -13.93 12.53 -10.83
C ALA A 325 -13.64 12.09 -12.28
N ILE A 326 -12.37 11.81 -12.60
CA ILE A 326 -11.94 11.26 -13.89
C ILE A 326 -12.56 9.88 -14.14
N ALA A 327 -12.48 8.97 -13.16
CA ALA A 327 -13.05 7.63 -13.27
C ALA A 327 -14.56 7.65 -13.51
N LYS A 328 -15.26 8.59 -12.86
CA LYS A 328 -16.68 8.84 -13.08
C LYS A 328 -16.94 9.32 -14.51
N ALA A 329 -16.24 10.37 -14.95
CA ALA A 329 -16.45 11.00 -16.24
C ALA A 329 -16.16 10.05 -17.41
N GLU A 330 -15.14 9.20 -17.27
CA GLU A 330 -14.68 8.30 -18.33
C GLU A 330 -15.20 6.86 -18.19
N GLY A 331 -15.99 6.56 -17.15
CA GLY A 331 -16.69 5.29 -16.97
C GLY A 331 -15.81 4.07 -16.73
N PHE A 332 -14.80 4.17 -15.85
CA PHE A 332 -13.97 3.03 -15.44
C PHE A 332 -13.94 2.87 -13.91
N VAL A 333 -13.58 1.68 -13.44
CA VAL A 333 -13.45 1.40 -12.00
C VAL A 333 -12.09 1.88 -11.50
N LEU A 334 -12.08 2.76 -10.51
CA LEU A 334 -10.82 3.21 -9.91
C LEU A 334 -10.27 2.13 -8.97
N GLY A 335 -9.11 1.58 -9.30
CA GLY A 335 -8.33 0.73 -8.42
C GLY A 335 -7.50 1.57 -7.46
N VAL A 336 -7.77 1.45 -6.17
CA VAL A 336 -7.09 2.20 -5.10
C VAL A 336 -6.36 1.24 -4.16
N LYS A 337 -5.06 1.41 -4.00
CA LYS A 337 -4.31 0.85 -2.87
C LYS A 337 -4.01 1.98 -1.89
N LEU A 338 -4.60 1.93 -0.70
CA LEU A 338 -4.43 2.99 0.31
C LEU A 338 -3.37 2.57 1.32
N VAL A 339 -2.29 3.34 1.41
CA VAL A 339 -1.21 3.20 2.39
C VAL A 339 -1.05 4.48 3.21
N ARG A 340 -0.33 4.41 4.34
CA ARG A 340 0.12 5.64 5.03
C ARG A 340 1.24 6.31 4.23
N GLY A 341 2.26 5.56 3.85
CA GLY A 341 3.45 6.05 3.14
C GLY A 341 4.71 5.38 3.68
N ALA A 342 5.79 5.40 2.89
CA ALA A 342 7.07 4.77 3.25
C ALA A 342 8.24 5.77 3.27
N TYR A 343 8.09 6.95 2.67
CA TYR A 343 9.21 7.87 2.41
C TYR A 343 9.27 9.07 3.38
N LEU A 344 8.64 8.96 4.56
CA LEU A 344 8.56 10.04 5.57
C LEU A 344 9.90 10.68 5.88
N GLY A 345 10.96 9.87 6.00
CA GLY A 345 12.30 10.34 6.35
C GLY A 345 13.02 11.11 5.24
N THR A 346 12.54 11.02 4.00
CA THR A 346 13.18 11.64 2.82
C THR A 346 12.34 12.75 2.20
N GLU A 347 11.04 12.82 2.49
CA GLU A 347 10.16 13.83 1.91
C GLU A 347 10.40 15.24 2.47
N PRO A 348 10.26 16.30 1.65
CA PRO A 348 10.18 17.67 2.14
C PRO A 348 9.07 17.83 3.20
N ARG A 349 9.44 18.34 4.37
CA ARG A 349 8.56 18.37 5.56
C ARG A 349 7.19 19.01 5.33
N HIS A 350 7.12 20.01 4.45
CA HIS A 350 5.89 20.76 4.15
C HIS A 350 4.86 19.96 3.33
N LEU A 351 5.27 18.86 2.69
CA LEU A 351 4.39 18.00 1.90
C LEU A 351 3.63 16.99 2.75
N ILE A 352 4.13 16.69 3.94
CA ILE A 352 3.60 15.66 4.83
C ILE A 352 2.87 16.26 6.05
N TRP A 353 1.96 15.50 6.65
CA TRP A 353 1.21 15.94 7.84
C TRP A 353 2.10 16.22 9.05
N ALA A 354 1.64 17.06 9.97
CA ALA A 354 2.42 17.47 11.14
C ALA A 354 2.65 16.30 12.10
N THR A 355 1.62 15.48 12.30
CA THR A 355 1.64 14.37 13.26
C THR A 355 1.25 13.04 12.61
N LYS A 356 1.51 11.95 13.33
CA LYS A 356 1.05 10.62 12.95
C LYS A 356 -0.48 10.55 13.03
N GLU A 357 -1.06 11.19 14.03
CA GLU A 357 -2.48 11.27 14.30
C GLU A 357 -3.23 11.95 13.14
N ASP A 358 -2.65 13.01 12.56
CA ASP A 358 -3.18 13.65 11.35
C ASP A 358 -3.17 12.69 10.15
N THR A 359 -2.08 11.96 9.97
CA THR A 359 -1.97 10.94 8.91
C THR A 359 -3.01 9.83 9.12
N ASP A 360 -3.23 9.39 10.36
CA ASP A 360 -4.24 8.40 10.71
C ASP A 360 -5.66 8.91 10.44
N LYS A 361 -5.97 10.16 10.83
CA LYS A 361 -7.27 10.80 10.53
C LYS A 361 -7.53 10.81 9.03
N VAL A 362 -6.54 11.18 8.22
CA VAL A 362 -6.66 11.25 6.76
C VAL A 362 -6.78 9.86 6.15
N TYR A 363 -5.95 8.90 6.56
CA TYR A 363 -6.01 7.52 6.10
C TYR A 363 -7.39 6.91 6.37
N ASP A 364 -7.87 6.99 7.61
CA ASP A 364 -9.13 6.41 8.00
C ASP A 364 -10.33 7.13 7.35
N GLY A 365 -10.26 8.45 7.20
CA GLY A 365 -11.32 9.23 6.53
C GLY A 365 -11.42 8.95 5.03
N ILE A 366 -10.29 8.74 4.35
CA ILE A 366 -10.28 8.28 2.96
C ILE A 366 -10.87 6.87 2.89
N ALA A 367 -10.39 5.94 3.72
CA ALA A 367 -10.86 4.55 3.73
C ALA A 367 -12.37 4.48 3.93
N GLU A 368 -12.91 5.22 4.91
CA GLU A 368 -14.34 5.30 5.19
C GLU A 368 -15.13 5.83 3.98
N SER A 369 -14.64 6.90 3.34
CA SER A 369 -15.29 7.49 2.16
C SER A 369 -15.35 6.51 0.97
N LEU A 370 -14.25 5.77 0.74
CA LEU A 370 -14.18 4.77 -0.33
C LEU A 370 -15.09 3.57 -0.04
N ILE A 371 -15.05 3.02 1.19
CA ILE A 371 -15.86 1.88 1.61
C ILE A 371 -17.36 2.23 1.53
N LYS A 372 -17.73 3.41 2.03
CA LYS A 372 -19.11 3.90 2.00
C LYS A 372 -19.57 4.33 0.60
N GLN A 373 -18.63 4.51 -0.34
CA GLN A 373 -18.86 5.17 -1.61
C GLN A 373 -19.57 6.51 -1.43
N GLN A 374 -19.08 7.32 -0.50
CA GLN A 374 -19.65 8.61 -0.11
C GLN A 374 -18.53 9.59 0.19
N TYR A 375 -18.66 10.83 -0.28
CA TYR A 375 -17.73 11.91 0.09
C TYR A 375 -17.94 12.34 1.55
N GLY A 376 -16.91 12.89 2.17
CA GLY A 376 -16.90 13.35 3.56
C GLY A 376 -15.98 14.54 3.78
N GLU A 377 -15.66 14.85 5.05
CA GLU A 377 -14.79 15.97 5.43
C GLU A 377 -13.38 15.85 4.82
N ILE A 378 -12.81 14.64 4.84
CA ILE A 378 -11.44 14.39 4.35
C ILE A 378 -11.42 14.28 2.82
N LEU A 379 -12.34 13.52 2.24
CA LEU A 379 -12.43 13.30 0.80
C LEU A 379 -13.68 14.00 0.26
N SER A 380 -13.52 15.23 -0.21
CA SER A 380 -14.58 16.05 -0.81
C SER A 380 -14.60 15.91 -2.33
N PRO A 381 -15.74 16.13 -3.01
CA PRO A 381 -15.82 15.99 -4.47
C PRO A 381 -14.99 17.06 -5.18
N HIS A 382 -14.30 16.66 -6.25
CA HIS A 382 -13.61 17.57 -7.16
C HIS A 382 -14.56 17.97 -8.30
N HIS A 383 -14.76 19.27 -8.51
CA HIS A 383 -15.56 19.79 -9.61
C HIS A 383 -14.66 20.21 -10.76
N HIS A 384 -14.78 19.55 -11.91
CA HIS A 384 -14.01 19.91 -13.09
C HIS A 384 -14.67 21.11 -13.79
N PRO A 385 -13.93 22.23 -14.02
CA PRO A 385 -14.53 23.45 -14.58
C PRO A 385 -14.96 23.30 -16.06
N SER A 386 -14.50 22.27 -16.77
CA SER A 386 -14.73 22.09 -18.23
C SER A 386 -15.94 21.22 -18.60
N THR A 387 -16.58 20.55 -17.65
CA THR A 387 -17.83 19.84 -17.91
C THR A 387 -18.96 20.81 -17.58
N GLY A 388 -19.47 21.49 -18.60
CA GLY A 388 -20.63 22.37 -18.48
C GLY A 388 -21.76 21.64 -17.76
N ASP A 389 -21.96 21.99 -16.50
CA ASP A 389 -22.93 21.38 -15.61
C ASP A 389 -24.32 21.90 -16.00
N SER A 390 -24.83 21.36 -17.11
CA SER A 390 -26.17 21.66 -17.65
C SER A 390 -27.10 20.45 -17.56
N SER A 391 -26.66 19.36 -16.94
CA SER A 391 -27.42 18.12 -16.90
C SER A 391 -27.38 17.43 -15.54
N GLY A 392 -27.64 18.15 -14.44
CA GLY A 392 -28.02 17.60 -13.13
C GLY A 392 -27.37 16.26 -12.75
N GLN A 393 -26.06 16.11 -13.01
CA GLN A 393 -25.41 14.82 -12.83
C GLN A 393 -25.31 14.60 -11.33
N SER A 394 -26.12 13.65 -10.85
CA SER A 394 -26.17 13.23 -9.47
C SER A 394 -24.76 13.18 -8.86
N ASN A 395 -24.61 13.66 -7.62
CA ASN A 395 -23.40 13.56 -6.78
C ASN A 395 -23.04 12.10 -6.42
N THR A 396 -23.33 11.15 -7.31
CA THR A 396 -23.00 9.74 -7.20
C THR A 396 -21.49 9.54 -7.18
N PHE A 397 -21.07 8.69 -6.27
CA PHE A 397 -19.69 8.27 -6.12
C PHE A 397 -19.33 7.26 -7.22
N PRO A 398 -18.14 7.34 -7.84
CA PRO A 398 -17.74 6.41 -8.89
C PRO A 398 -17.53 4.99 -8.34
N LYS A 399 -17.48 4.01 -9.25
CA LYS A 399 -17.08 2.64 -8.88
C LYS A 399 -15.61 2.60 -8.49
N VAL A 400 -15.32 1.94 -7.37
CA VAL A 400 -13.99 1.83 -6.79
C VAL A 400 -13.75 0.41 -6.28
N ASN A 401 -12.51 -0.07 -6.37
CA ASN A 401 -12.04 -1.24 -5.65
C ASN A 401 -10.87 -0.84 -4.74
N LEU A 402 -10.80 -1.42 -3.55
CA LEU A 402 -9.88 -0.98 -2.50
C LEU A 402 -8.95 -2.10 -2.03
N VAL A 403 -7.64 -1.86 -2.08
CA VAL A 403 -6.66 -2.56 -1.26
C VAL A 403 -6.33 -1.69 -0.05
N LEU A 404 -6.90 -2.02 1.11
CA LEU A 404 -6.60 -1.36 2.38
C LEU A 404 -5.31 -1.93 2.95
N ALA A 405 -4.19 -1.24 2.75
CA ALA A 405 -2.89 -1.71 3.20
C ALA A 405 -2.50 -1.09 4.55
N SER A 406 -2.61 -1.87 5.64
CA SER A 406 -2.36 -1.38 7.01
C SER A 406 -2.01 -2.49 8.00
N HIS A 407 -1.05 -2.19 8.88
CA HIS A 407 -0.77 -2.95 10.10
C HIS A 407 -1.26 -2.23 11.37
N ASN A 408 -2.05 -1.15 11.22
CA ASN A 408 -2.69 -0.50 12.36
C ASN A 408 -4.02 -1.21 12.65
N ARG A 409 -4.10 -1.84 13.82
CA ARG A 409 -5.28 -2.58 14.31
C ARG A 409 -6.55 -1.73 14.29
N ALA A 410 -6.50 -0.51 14.83
CA ALA A 410 -7.66 0.37 14.88
C ALA A 410 -8.20 0.70 13.48
N SER A 411 -7.33 0.99 12.50
CA SER A 411 -7.75 1.25 11.12
C SER A 411 -8.41 0.02 10.47
N VAL A 412 -7.86 -1.19 10.70
CA VAL A 412 -8.40 -2.44 10.16
C VAL A 412 -9.77 -2.76 10.76
N GLU A 413 -9.90 -2.67 12.09
CA GLU A 413 -11.16 -2.90 12.81
C GLU A 413 -12.24 -1.89 12.40
N ARG A 414 -11.87 -0.61 12.22
CA ARG A 414 -12.79 0.41 11.70
C ARG A 414 -13.32 0.08 10.31
N ALA A 415 -12.45 -0.38 9.40
CA ALA A 415 -12.87 -0.76 8.06
C ALA A 415 -13.81 -1.97 8.08
N GLN A 416 -13.49 -3.01 8.86
CA GLN A 416 -14.38 -4.17 9.03
C GLN A 416 -15.73 -3.77 9.64
N LYS A 417 -15.73 -2.93 10.68
CA LYS A 417 -16.97 -2.41 11.28
C LYS A 417 -17.83 -1.71 10.23
N THR A 418 -17.23 -0.86 9.41
CA THR A 418 -17.93 -0.12 8.35
C THR A 418 -18.55 -1.06 7.32
N GLN A 419 -17.79 -2.06 6.84
CA GLN A 419 -18.31 -3.05 5.88
C GLN A 419 -19.45 -3.89 6.47
N ASN A 420 -19.32 -4.33 7.73
CA ASN A 420 -20.37 -5.08 8.43
C ASN A 420 -21.63 -4.23 8.67
N GLU A 421 -21.49 -2.93 8.92
CA GLU A 421 -22.62 -2.01 9.05
C GLU A 421 -23.34 -1.81 7.70
N GLN A 422 -22.60 -1.71 6.59
CA GLN A 422 -23.20 -1.65 5.25
C GLN A 422 -23.92 -2.95 4.89
N LEU A 423 -23.33 -4.11 5.22
CA LEU A 423 -23.94 -5.41 4.92
C LEU A 423 -25.29 -5.59 5.61
N ARG A 424 -25.41 -5.10 6.85
CA ARG A 424 -26.67 -5.12 7.62
C ARG A 424 -27.75 -4.18 7.06
N ARG A 425 -27.38 -3.18 6.26
CA ARG A 425 -28.32 -2.26 5.62
C ARG A 425 -28.68 -2.81 4.24
N THR A 426 -29.94 -3.21 4.05
CA THR A 426 -30.42 -3.70 2.76
C THR A 426 -30.27 -2.63 1.68
N GLY A 427 -29.69 -3.01 0.54
CA GLY A 427 -29.55 -2.14 -0.64
C GLY A 427 -28.22 -1.38 -0.77
N THR A 428 -27.28 -1.52 0.16
CA THR A 428 -25.93 -0.93 0.01
C THR A 428 -25.04 -1.85 -0.85
N GLU A 429 -24.64 -1.41 -2.05
CA GLU A 429 -23.61 -2.10 -2.85
C GLU A 429 -22.29 -2.05 -2.08
N GLN A 430 -21.65 -3.20 -1.87
CA GLN A 430 -20.31 -3.27 -1.27
C GLN A 430 -19.26 -3.18 -2.36
N ILE A 431 -18.16 -2.48 -2.06
CA ILE A 431 -17.00 -2.45 -2.94
C ILE A 431 -16.23 -3.77 -2.87
N GLU A 432 -15.52 -4.14 -3.94
CA GLU A 432 -14.50 -5.18 -3.81
C GLU A 432 -13.33 -4.64 -2.99
N MET A 433 -13.06 -5.30 -1.86
CA MET A 433 -12.01 -4.91 -0.93
C MET A 433 -11.06 -6.06 -0.60
N ALA A 434 -9.78 -5.72 -0.40
CA ALA A 434 -8.73 -6.59 0.08
C ALA A 434 -7.96 -5.90 1.21
N TYR A 435 -7.56 -6.66 2.23
CA TYR A 435 -6.70 -6.20 3.32
C TYR A 435 -5.26 -6.63 3.04
N GLY A 436 -4.37 -5.66 2.79
CA GLY A 436 -2.98 -5.92 2.43
C GLY A 436 -2.01 -5.73 3.60
N GLN A 437 -1.19 -6.73 3.89
CA GLN A 437 -0.23 -6.68 5.00
C GLN A 437 1.11 -7.29 4.58
N LEU A 438 2.23 -6.67 4.96
CA LEU A 438 3.55 -7.25 4.78
C LEU A 438 3.66 -8.61 5.49
N SER A 439 4.30 -9.57 4.84
CA SER A 439 4.67 -10.83 5.48
C SER A 439 5.62 -10.56 6.65
N GLY A 440 5.44 -11.30 7.74
CA GLY A 440 6.30 -11.21 8.93
C GLY A 440 6.11 -9.96 9.79
N MET A 441 5.05 -9.17 9.55
CA MET A 441 4.69 -7.99 10.36
C MET A 441 3.21 -8.06 10.79
N ALA A 442 2.96 -7.83 12.08
CA ALA A 442 1.63 -7.80 12.70
C ALA A 442 0.73 -8.99 12.26
N ASP A 443 1.28 -10.21 12.34
CA ASP A 443 0.56 -11.42 11.94
C ASP A 443 -0.66 -11.70 12.82
N ASP A 444 -0.71 -11.16 14.04
CA ASP A 444 -1.88 -11.24 14.92
C ASP A 444 -3.10 -10.57 14.29
N ILE A 445 -2.92 -9.40 13.66
CA ILE A 445 -3.98 -8.71 12.90
C ILE A 445 -4.35 -9.50 11.64
N SER A 446 -3.34 -10.01 10.94
CA SER A 446 -3.53 -10.74 9.68
C SER A 446 -4.29 -12.05 9.90
N CYS A 447 -3.94 -12.80 10.94
CA CYS A 447 -4.57 -14.06 11.27
C CYS A 447 -6.00 -13.86 11.81
N GLU A 448 -6.26 -12.75 12.51
CA GLU A 448 -7.61 -12.40 12.95
C GLU A 448 -8.54 -12.16 11.76
N LEU A 449 -8.07 -11.45 10.72
CA LEU A 449 -8.80 -11.31 9.46
C LEU A 449 -9.07 -12.68 8.81
N VAL A 450 -8.08 -13.57 8.78
CA VAL A 450 -8.24 -14.93 8.21
C VAL A 450 -9.30 -15.73 8.97
N GLN A 451 -9.24 -15.72 10.31
CA GLN A 451 -10.22 -16.41 11.14
C GLN A 451 -11.63 -15.82 10.96
N ALA A 452 -11.77 -14.49 10.96
CA ALA A 452 -13.04 -13.82 10.72
C ALA A 452 -13.62 -14.18 9.34
N GLY A 453 -12.79 -14.21 8.30
CA GLY A 453 -13.18 -14.62 6.96
C GLY A 453 -13.62 -16.08 6.89
N LYS A 454 -12.97 -16.97 7.63
CA LYS A 454 -13.36 -18.39 7.71
C LYS A 454 -14.73 -18.54 8.36
N VAL A 455 -14.95 -17.91 9.51
CA VAL A 455 -16.24 -17.94 10.22
C VAL A 455 -17.37 -17.38 9.35
N ALA A 456 -17.15 -16.24 8.69
CA ALA A 456 -18.17 -15.65 7.81
C ALA A 456 -18.54 -16.56 6.63
N ARG A 457 -17.55 -17.25 6.02
CA ARG A 457 -17.80 -18.21 4.93
C ARG A 457 -18.54 -19.46 5.39
N GLU A 458 -18.23 -19.96 6.59
CA GLU A 458 -18.93 -21.10 7.20
C GLU A 458 -20.40 -20.74 7.48
N GLN A 459 -20.67 -19.55 8.05
CA GLN A 459 -22.03 -19.04 8.27
C GLN A 459 -22.82 -18.86 6.96
N GLN A 460 -22.17 -18.35 5.91
CA GLN A 460 -22.78 -18.22 4.58
C GLN A 460 -23.15 -19.59 3.98
N ALA A 461 -22.29 -20.60 4.14
CA ALA A 461 -22.53 -21.96 3.63
C ALA A 461 -23.68 -22.67 4.36
N GLU A 462 -23.92 -22.34 5.64
CA GLU A 462 -25.04 -22.86 6.43
C GLU A 462 -26.38 -22.16 6.14
N GLY A 463 -26.43 -21.24 5.16
CA GLY A 463 -27.65 -20.53 4.78
C GLY A 463 -28.10 -19.47 5.78
N VAL A 464 -27.25 -19.12 6.75
CA VAL A 464 -27.50 -18.03 7.69
C VAL A 464 -27.28 -16.71 6.97
N THR A 465 -28.18 -15.74 7.14
CA THR A 465 -27.97 -14.37 6.65
C THR A 465 -26.67 -13.84 7.22
N ALA A 466 -25.67 -13.65 6.36
CA ALA A 466 -24.36 -13.20 6.77
C ALA A 466 -24.44 -11.76 7.29
N GLU A 467 -24.30 -11.60 8.60
CA GLU A 467 -24.19 -10.27 9.23
C GLU A 467 -22.76 -9.72 9.23
N VAL A 468 -21.81 -10.55 8.82
CA VAL A 468 -20.37 -10.26 8.84
C VAL A 468 -19.81 -10.51 7.44
N GLU A 469 -19.09 -9.51 6.93
CA GLU A 469 -18.31 -9.60 5.71
C GLU A 469 -17.27 -10.73 5.86
N ALA A 470 -16.99 -11.46 4.77
CA ALA A 470 -15.85 -12.37 4.72
C ALA A 470 -14.59 -11.60 4.26
N PRO A 471 -13.78 -11.03 5.18
CA PRO A 471 -12.61 -10.24 4.81
C PRO A 471 -11.63 -11.05 3.97
N LYS A 472 -11.07 -10.40 2.94
CA LYS A 472 -10.06 -10.98 2.07
C LYS A 472 -8.67 -10.50 2.50
N ALA A 473 -7.98 -11.28 3.32
CA ALA A 473 -6.62 -10.97 3.77
C ALA A 473 -5.56 -11.41 2.75
N TYR A 474 -4.62 -10.53 2.43
CA TYR A 474 -3.50 -10.76 1.52
C TYR A 474 -2.17 -10.46 2.19
N LYS A 475 -1.17 -11.31 1.94
CA LYS A 475 0.21 -11.08 2.37
C LYS A 475 1.07 -10.55 1.24
N TYR A 476 1.74 -9.42 1.48
CA TYR A 476 2.74 -8.88 0.60
C TYR A 476 4.08 -9.58 0.84
N LEU A 477 4.62 -10.17 -0.23
CA LEU A 477 5.87 -10.92 -0.23
C LEU A 477 6.75 -10.44 -1.37
N VAL A 478 8.06 -10.53 -1.19
CA VAL A 478 9.03 -10.33 -2.27
C VAL A 478 9.73 -11.61 -2.65
N TRP A 479 10.07 -11.77 -3.92
CA TRP A 479 10.83 -12.92 -4.41
C TRP A 479 12.03 -12.47 -5.25
N GLY A 480 13.06 -13.30 -5.30
CA GLY A 480 14.35 -12.99 -5.92
C GLY A 480 15.50 -13.65 -5.16
N THR A 481 16.73 -13.44 -5.61
CA THR A 481 17.90 -14.02 -4.93
C THR A 481 18.01 -13.53 -3.48
N VAL A 482 18.76 -14.24 -2.65
CA VAL A 482 18.99 -13.81 -1.27
C VAL A 482 19.67 -12.44 -1.24
N GLY A 483 20.60 -12.17 -2.15
CA GLY A 483 21.21 -10.85 -2.32
C GLY A 483 20.21 -9.76 -2.71
N GLU A 484 19.35 -10.01 -3.70
CA GLU A 484 18.31 -9.07 -4.15
C GLU A 484 17.32 -8.73 -3.03
N CYS A 485 16.78 -9.76 -2.38
CA CYS A 485 15.89 -9.62 -1.26
C CYS A 485 16.55 -8.92 -0.07
N THR A 486 17.84 -9.20 0.21
CA THR A 486 18.58 -8.51 1.28
C THR A 486 18.69 -7.01 1.02
N ARG A 487 18.99 -6.60 -0.23
CA ARG A 487 19.01 -5.19 -0.63
C ARG A 487 17.63 -4.55 -0.49
N TYR A 488 16.58 -5.25 -0.92
CA TYR A 488 15.19 -4.79 -0.75
C TYR A 488 14.84 -4.59 0.73
N LEU A 489 15.12 -5.58 1.58
CA LEU A 489 14.82 -5.54 3.02
C LEU A 489 15.59 -4.42 3.72
N LEU A 490 16.84 -4.17 3.34
CA LEU A 490 17.63 -3.06 3.86
C LEU A 490 16.95 -1.71 3.58
N ARG A 491 16.53 -1.47 2.33
CA ARG A 491 15.80 -0.23 1.98
C ARG A 491 14.51 -0.10 2.80
N ARG A 492 13.73 -1.18 2.90
CA ARG A 492 12.48 -1.17 3.68
C ARG A 492 12.73 -0.94 5.18
N ALA A 493 13.80 -1.47 5.74
CA ALA A 493 14.17 -1.27 7.15
C ALA A 493 14.64 0.17 7.42
N GLN A 494 15.32 0.81 6.47
CA GLN A 494 15.73 2.22 6.57
C GLN A 494 14.54 3.17 6.44
N GLU A 495 13.67 2.95 5.45
CA GLU A 495 12.46 3.74 5.20
C GLU A 495 11.43 3.63 6.34
N ASN A 496 11.25 2.42 6.87
CA ASN A 496 10.31 2.14 7.95
C ASN A 496 11.01 2.03 9.30
N ARG A 497 12.02 2.86 9.58
CA ARG A 497 12.75 2.80 10.85
C ARG A 497 11.84 2.93 12.07
N ASP A 498 10.82 3.78 11.97
CA ASP A 498 9.81 3.97 13.03
C ASP A 498 8.89 2.75 13.19
N ALA A 499 8.80 1.87 12.18
CA ALA A 499 8.07 0.61 12.30
C ALA A 499 8.74 -0.37 13.25
N ALA A 500 10.02 -0.19 13.60
CA ALA A 500 10.70 -0.99 14.61
C ALA A 500 10.02 -0.92 15.99
N SER A 501 9.35 0.19 16.30
CA SER A 501 8.53 0.32 17.52
C SER A 501 7.32 -0.63 17.51
N ARG A 502 6.67 -0.83 16.36
CA ARG A 502 5.54 -1.76 16.18
C ARG A 502 5.96 -3.23 16.27
N THR A 503 7.23 -3.50 15.99
CA THR A 503 7.80 -4.83 16.13
C THR A 503 7.76 -5.34 17.57
N GLU A 504 7.76 -4.44 18.57
CA GLU A 504 7.63 -4.84 19.98
C GLU A 504 6.25 -5.44 20.29
N GLU A 505 5.17 -4.89 19.73
CA GLU A 505 3.82 -5.44 19.88
C GLU A 505 3.72 -6.84 19.26
N THR A 506 4.27 -7.00 18.06
CA THR A 506 4.35 -8.31 17.38
C THR A 506 5.14 -9.31 18.24
N ARG A 507 6.29 -8.91 18.79
CA ARG A 507 7.11 -9.75 19.69
C ARG A 507 6.31 -10.20 20.92
N ARG A 508 5.59 -9.27 21.57
CA ARG A 508 4.75 -9.58 22.74
C ARG A 508 3.62 -10.55 22.39
N ALA A 509 2.94 -10.34 21.26
CA ALA A 509 1.87 -11.22 20.79
C ALA A 509 2.40 -12.64 20.52
N MET A 510 3.53 -12.76 19.82
CA MET A 510 4.16 -14.06 19.54
C MET A 510 4.62 -14.77 20.81
N ALA A 511 5.16 -14.03 21.79
CA ALA A 511 5.62 -14.59 23.06
C ALA A 511 4.45 -15.12 23.90
N LYS A 512 3.33 -14.38 23.90
CA LYS A 512 2.08 -14.80 24.53
C LYS A 512 1.55 -16.08 23.89
N GLU A 513 1.57 -16.18 22.56
CA GLU A 513 1.14 -17.38 21.84
C GLU A 513 2.06 -18.58 22.13
N LEU A 514 3.38 -18.39 22.12
CA LEU A 514 4.32 -19.45 22.47
C LEU A 514 4.08 -19.96 23.90
N ARG A 515 3.89 -19.06 24.86
CA ARG A 515 3.56 -19.44 26.25
C ARG A 515 2.24 -20.21 26.32
N ARG A 516 1.21 -19.80 25.58
CA ARG A 516 -0.08 -20.51 25.52
C ARG A 516 0.10 -21.96 25.06
N ARG A 517 0.91 -22.18 24.00
CA ARG A 517 1.21 -23.52 23.47
C ARG A 517 2.00 -24.38 24.47
N LEU A 518 2.94 -23.80 25.21
CA LEU A 518 3.75 -24.52 26.21
C LEU A 518 2.95 -24.89 27.46
N VAL A 519 2.01 -24.04 27.88
CA VAL A 519 1.22 -24.25 29.12
C VAL A 519 -0.06 -25.08 28.84
N GLY A 520 -0.24 -25.61 27.63
CA GLY A 520 -1.36 -26.50 27.29
C GLY A 520 -2.71 -25.79 27.13
N GLY A 521 -2.72 -24.48 26.89
CA GLY A 521 -3.96 -23.74 26.62
C GLY A 521 -4.55 -24.21 25.29
N ARG A 522 -5.67 -24.95 25.33
CA ARG A 522 -6.49 -25.26 24.15
C ARG A 522 -7.04 -23.97 23.55
#